data_AF-A0AAE5H1G4-F1
#
_entry.id   AF-A0AAE5H1G4-F1
#
_cell.length_a   1.000
_cell.length_b   1.000
_cell.length_c   1.000
_cell.angle_alpha   90.00
_cell.angle_beta   90.00
_cell.angle_gamma   90.00
#
_symmetry.space_group_name_H-M   'P 1'
#
loop_
_entity.id
_entity.type
_entity.pdbx_description
1 polymer ?
#
loop_
_entity_poly.entity_id
_entity_poly.type
_entity_poly.pdbx_seq_one_letter_code
_entity_poly.pdbx_strand_id
1 'polypeptide(L)'
;MGFLEGNRFKRYLTIIFSGSIISIITSIIPMIIILIFKNNNIESYFVVSGILNFFIIWNLSNILSISIGASLGVLLNRWISVFASLAIYSFFPFNLNDPLFNSQVLNKLFNIYSDSTSIKTNILCDEIFNLSYILDKLFVLGLILLMIIIVKILLDKSKKILNGILFVSIVLLISSTIVASNNDVAYIHNYNIANLNNVKYHIESYKMDMNIGSDLKNIVSFNLRMDENTDSITFLLDDLFKIKEIRIDNEPVKFTHENDKVILDYKINDRKSINIVISYEGNVHIEDGLGVDTFYCNSHVINLTNSLYWYPSIYNNSSIDYDININTSANIYSNLDVESQGNNFKVTGKASEVDLFAGQYKKVDYNGIEYIIPSTYNLEEFKTKLEKRVSSYLAKHEEEFSKGDIEVLREKRYKKVIVGMRVNTNSYIKISNDTLLINYI
;
A
#
# COMPACT_ATOMS: atom_id res chain seq x y z
N MET A 1 -28.52 -9.86 50.35
CA MET A 1 -28.36 -9.03 49.13
C MET A 1 -26.88 -8.71 48.96
N GLY A 2 -26.15 -9.54 48.21
CA GLY A 2 -24.72 -9.36 47.91
C GLY A 2 -24.44 -9.51 46.41
N PHE A 3 -25.37 -9.06 45.57
CA PHE A 3 -25.33 -9.29 44.12
C PHE A 3 -24.47 -8.27 43.36
N LEU A 4 -23.97 -7.23 44.04
CA LEU A 4 -23.16 -6.17 43.43
C LEU A 4 -21.72 -6.27 43.97
N GLU A 5 -20.76 -6.44 43.05
CA GLU A 5 -19.33 -6.44 43.35
C GLU A 5 -18.93 -5.13 44.04
N GLY A 6 -18.46 -5.22 45.30
CA GLY A 6 -18.10 -4.05 46.10
C GLY A 6 -16.80 -3.39 45.65
N ASN A 7 -15.91 -4.12 44.97
CA ASN A 7 -14.68 -3.57 44.42
C ASN A 7 -14.96 -2.83 43.11
N ARG A 8 -14.83 -1.49 43.13
CA ARG A 8 -15.07 -0.61 41.98
C ARG A 8 -14.21 -0.96 40.76
N PHE A 9 -12.94 -1.33 40.97
CA PHE A 9 -12.04 -1.71 39.89
C PHE A 9 -12.39 -3.08 39.31
N LYS A 10 -12.79 -4.04 40.15
CA LYS A 10 -13.26 -5.35 39.69
C LYS A 10 -14.54 -5.22 38.85
N ARG A 11 -15.49 -4.38 39.30
CA ARG A 11 -16.70 -4.05 38.50
C ARG A 11 -16.35 -3.42 37.15
N TYR A 12 -15.38 -2.50 37.11
CA TYR A 12 -14.88 -1.89 35.88
C TYR A 12 -14.32 -2.94 34.91
N LEU A 13 -13.46 -3.84 35.38
CA LEU A 13 -12.94 -4.94 34.56
C LEU A 13 -14.04 -5.90 34.10
N THR A 14 -15.02 -6.23 34.95
CA THR A 14 -16.17 -7.05 34.55
C THR A 14 -16.94 -6.41 33.40
N ILE A 15 -17.13 -5.08 33.40
CA ILE A 15 -17.82 -4.38 32.30
C ILE A 15 -17.04 -4.51 31.00
N ILE A 16 -15.72 -4.26 31.03
CA ILE A 16 -14.87 -4.37 29.83
C ILE A 16 -14.85 -5.81 29.31
N PHE A 17 -14.68 -6.80 30.19
CA PHE A 17 -14.62 -8.20 29.80
C PHE A 17 -15.95 -8.71 29.25
N SER A 18 -17.07 -8.41 29.91
CA SER A 18 -18.40 -8.73 29.40
C SER A 18 -18.67 -8.06 28.06
N GLY A 19 -18.28 -6.79 27.92
CA GLY A 19 -18.39 -6.06 26.65
C GLY A 19 -17.55 -6.68 25.53
N SER A 20 -16.34 -7.15 25.85
CA SER A 20 -15.46 -7.85 24.91
C SER A 20 -16.09 -9.16 24.42
N ILE A 21 -16.66 -9.95 25.33
CA ILE A 21 -17.39 -11.18 24.98
C ILE A 21 -18.58 -10.87 24.07
N ILE A 22 -19.36 -9.84 24.40
CA ILE A 22 -20.50 -9.40 23.57
C ILE A 22 -20.01 -8.96 22.18
N SER A 23 -18.88 -8.26 22.09
CA SER A 23 -18.31 -7.82 20.81
C SER A 23 -17.91 -9.02 19.93
N ILE A 24 -17.26 -10.03 20.52
CA ILE A 24 -16.89 -11.28 19.81
C ILE A 24 -18.14 -12.02 19.33
N ILE A 25 -19.16 -12.15 20.18
CA ILE A 25 -20.39 -12.86 19.79
C ILE A 25 -21.11 -12.12 18.66
N THR A 26 -21.20 -10.79 18.76
CA THR A 26 -21.89 -9.97 17.75
C THR A 26 -21.12 -9.88 16.44
N SER A 27 -19.79 -10.01 16.44
CA SER A 27 -18.98 -10.02 15.21
C SER A 27 -19.22 -11.26 14.34
N ILE A 28 -19.64 -12.38 14.94
CA ILE A 28 -19.89 -13.64 14.24
C ILE A 28 -21.04 -13.49 13.22
N ILE A 29 -22.07 -12.69 13.53
CA ILE A 29 -23.24 -12.54 12.65
C ILE A 29 -22.85 -11.92 11.29
N PRO A 30 -22.19 -10.75 11.23
CA PRO A 30 -21.67 -10.22 9.97
C PRO A 30 -20.70 -11.16 9.25
N MET A 31 -19.83 -11.86 9.98
CA MET A 31 -18.90 -12.83 9.36
C MET A 31 -19.63 -13.97 8.64
N ILE A 32 -20.70 -14.50 9.24
CA ILE A 32 -21.56 -15.51 8.60
C ILE A 32 -22.25 -14.91 7.37
N ILE A 33 -22.74 -13.67 7.44
CA ILE A 33 -23.36 -12.98 6.29
C ILE A 33 -22.34 -12.83 5.15
N ILE A 34 -21.10 -12.41 5.44
CA ILE A 34 -20.02 -12.30 4.45
C ILE A 34 -19.77 -13.64 3.78
N LEU A 35 -19.72 -14.74 4.55
CA LEU A 35 -19.51 -16.08 4.00
C LEU A 35 -20.66 -16.57 3.12
N ILE A 36 -21.91 -16.27 3.50
CA ILE A 36 -23.12 -16.66 2.75
C ILE A 36 -23.24 -15.87 1.43
N PHE A 37 -22.98 -14.57 1.48
CA PHE A 37 -23.16 -13.66 0.34
C PHE A 37 -21.88 -13.33 -0.41
N LYS A 38 -20.79 -14.09 -0.18
CA LYS A 38 -19.52 -13.87 -0.87
C LYS A 38 -19.71 -13.95 -2.38
N ASN A 39 -19.07 -13.05 -3.10
CA ASN A 39 -19.03 -13.11 -4.56
C ASN A 39 -18.12 -14.27 -4.99
N ASN A 40 -18.64 -15.18 -5.82
CA ASN A 40 -17.88 -16.35 -6.30
C ASN A 40 -16.64 -15.98 -7.14
N ASN A 41 -16.58 -14.74 -7.64
CA ASN A 41 -15.41 -14.25 -8.37
C ASN A 41 -14.26 -13.80 -7.45
N ILE A 42 -14.47 -13.77 -6.13
CA ILE A 42 -13.44 -13.39 -5.16
C ILE A 42 -12.69 -14.65 -4.72
N GLU A 43 -11.37 -14.61 -4.81
CA GLU A 43 -10.53 -15.73 -4.39
C GLU A 43 -10.63 -15.95 -2.86
N SER A 44 -10.54 -17.22 -2.45
CA SER A 44 -10.76 -17.60 -1.04
C SER A 44 -9.77 -16.97 -0.07
N TYR A 45 -8.52 -16.72 -0.52
CA TYR A 45 -7.51 -16.03 0.27
C TYR A 45 -8.01 -14.65 0.74
N PHE A 46 -8.53 -13.84 -0.19
CA PHE A 46 -9.01 -12.49 0.09
C PHE A 46 -10.25 -12.50 1.00
N VAL A 47 -11.17 -13.44 0.80
CA VAL A 47 -12.33 -13.62 1.69
C VAL A 47 -11.89 -13.88 3.14
N VAL A 48 -10.92 -14.78 3.34
CA VAL A 48 -10.42 -15.11 4.68
C VAL A 48 -9.69 -13.92 5.30
N SER A 49 -8.83 -13.26 4.53
CA SER A 49 -8.11 -12.05 4.93
C SER A 49 -9.06 -10.91 5.34
N GLY A 50 -10.09 -10.65 4.53
CA GLY A 50 -11.10 -9.64 4.82
C GLY A 50 -11.92 -9.96 6.08
N ILE A 51 -12.30 -11.22 6.28
CA ILE A 51 -13.00 -11.67 7.50
C ILE A 51 -12.11 -11.48 8.74
N LEU A 52 -10.82 -11.82 8.64
CA LEU A 52 -9.87 -11.66 9.73
C LEU A 52 -9.68 -10.17 10.07
N ASN A 53 -9.49 -9.32 9.05
CA ASN A 53 -9.36 -7.88 9.24
C ASN A 53 -10.61 -7.28 9.90
N PHE A 54 -11.80 -7.64 9.38
CA PHE A 54 -13.07 -7.23 9.96
C PHE A 54 -13.18 -7.64 11.44
N PHE A 55 -12.85 -8.88 11.77
CA PHE A 55 -12.89 -9.37 13.15
C PHE A 55 -11.96 -8.57 14.07
N ILE A 56 -10.74 -8.29 13.62
CA ILE A 56 -9.75 -7.52 14.39
C ILE A 56 -10.26 -6.10 14.65
N ILE A 57 -10.66 -5.39 13.59
CA ILE A 57 -11.13 -4.00 13.69
C ILE A 57 -12.40 -3.93 14.55
N TRP A 58 -13.39 -4.78 14.28
CA TRP A 58 -14.64 -4.81 15.03
C TRP A 58 -14.39 -4.95 16.53
N ASN A 59 -13.53 -5.89 16.94
CA ASN A 59 -13.26 -6.12 18.35
C ASN A 59 -12.41 -5.00 18.95
N LEU A 60 -11.37 -4.53 18.27
CA LEU A 60 -10.52 -3.47 18.80
C LEU A 60 -11.27 -2.14 18.97
N SER A 61 -12.02 -1.68 17.96
CA SER A 61 -12.77 -0.42 18.04
C SER A 61 -13.87 -0.50 19.12
N ASN A 62 -14.54 -1.65 19.24
CA ASN A 62 -15.55 -1.85 20.29
C ASN A 62 -14.95 -1.93 21.69
N ILE A 63 -13.86 -2.68 21.89
CA ILE A 63 -13.19 -2.76 23.19
C ILE A 63 -12.65 -1.38 23.59
N LEU A 64 -12.13 -0.59 22.64
CA LEU A 64 -11.72 0.78 22.87
C LEU A 64 -12.90 1.65 23.31
N SER A 65 -14.02 1.60 22.60
CA SER A 65 -15.26 2.33 22.95
C SER A 65 -15.78 1.97 24.35
N ILE A 66 -15.84 0.66 24.65
CA ILE A 66 -16.25 0.13 25.96
C ILE A 66 -15.28 0.61 27.05
N SER A 67 -13.97 0.63 26.77
CA SER A 67 -12.95 1.08 27.71
C SER A 67 -13.06 2.58 27.98
N ILE A 68 -13.29 3.42 26.97
CA ILE A 68 -13.56 4.85 27.13
C ILE A 68 -14.80 5.06 28.02
N GLY A 69 -15.92 4.44 27.64
CA GLY A 69 -17.20 4.56 28.34
C GLY A 69 -17.13 4.08 29.79
N ALA A 70 -16.54 2.91 30.03
CA ALA A 70 -16.36 2.36 31.37
C ALA A 70 -15.42 3.21 32.23
N SER A 71 -14.35 3.75 31.64
CA SER A 71 -13.36 4.56 32.38
C SER A 71 -14.00 5.87 32.84
N LEU A 72 -14.66 6.58 31.92
CA LEU A 72 -15.35 7.83 32.26
C LEU A 72 -16.56 7.60 33.17
N GLY A 73 -17.31 6.51 32.98
CA GLY A 73 -18.46 6.17 33.83
C GLY A 73 -18.08 5.83 35.27
N VAL A 74 -16.85 5.42 35.52
CA VAL A 74 -16.33 5.17 36.88
C VAL A 74 -15.73 6.43 37.51
N LEU A 75 -15.21 7.35 36.71
CA LEU A 75 -14.50 8.55 37.17
C LEU A 75 -15.38 9.80 37.26
N LEU A 76 -16.42 9.91 36.44
CA LEU A 76 -17.25 11.12 36.29
C LEU A 76 -18.73 10.87 36.62
N ASN A 77 -19.48 11.97 36.76
CA ASN A 77 -20.94 11.93 36.94
C ASN A 77 -21.65 11.43 35.68
N ARG A 78 -22.81 10.79 35.86
CA ARG A 78 -23.57 10.06 34.82
C ARG A 78 -23.75 10.80 33.48
N TRP A 79 -24.14 12.09 33.50
CA TRP A 79 -24.38 12.83 32.25
C TRP A 79 -23.08 13.28 31.60
N ILE A 80 -22.13 13.76 32.41
CA ILE A 80 -20.81 14.20 31.93
C ILE A 80 -20.06 13.03 31.31
N SER A 81 -20.12 11.84 31.93
CA SER A 81 -19.46 10.65 31.40
C SER A 81 -19.98 10.26 30.01
N VAL A 82 -21.30 10.38 29.77
CA VAL A 82 -21.89 10.04 28.46
C VAL A 82 -21.40 11.01 27.38
N PHE A 83 -21.52 12.33 27.61
CA PHE A 83 -21.10 13.32 26.62
C PHE A 83 -19.58 13.30 26.39
N ALA A 84 -18.78 13.14 27.44
CA ALA A 84 -17.34 13.03 27.31
C ALA A 84 -16.93 11.75 26.57
N SER A 85 -17.61 10.62 26.79
CA SER A 85 -17.30 9.38 26.07
C SER A 85 -17.58 9.50 24.59
N LEU A 86 -18.73 10.11 24.24
CA LEU A 86 -19.08 10.39 22.85
C LEU A 86 -18.07 11.36 22.21
N ALA A 87 -17.68 12.43 22.90
CA ALA A 87 -16.70 13.38 22.37
C ALA A 87 -15.33 12.75 22.12
N ILE A 88 -14.82 11.94 23.06
CA ILE A 88 -13.54 11.23 22.90
C ILE A 88 -13.63 10.19 21.79
N TYR A 89 -14.72 9.43 21.70
CA TYR A 89 -14.86 8.43 20.64
C TYR A 89 -15.06 9.08 19.26
N SER A 90 -15.73 10.23 19.17
CA SER A 90 -15.90 10.99 17.92
C SER A 90 -14.61 11.62 17.41
N PHE A 91 -13.55 11.72 18.23
CA PHE A 91 -12.24 12.17 17.79
C PHE A 91 -11.68 11.30 16.66
N PHE A 92 -11.84 9.98 16.76
CA PHE A 92 -11.28 9.04 15.79
C PHE A 92 -11.86 9.20 14.37
N PRO A 93 -13.21 9.16 14.16
CA PRO A 93 -13.77 9.40 12.82
C PRO A 93 -13.58 10.83 12.34
N PHE A 94 -13.38 11.80 13.24
CA PHE A 94 -13.06 13.17 12.85
C PHE A 94 -11.63 13.28 12.29
N ASN A 95 -10.64 12.71 12.99
CA ASN A 95 -9.24 12.67 12.54
C ASN A 95 -9.07 11.96 11.19
N LEU A 96 -9.92 10.98 10.89
CA LEU A 96 -9.94 10.28 9.61
C LEU A 96 -10.33 11.20 8.43
N ASN A 97 -11.22 12.17 8.65
CA ASN A 97 -11.67 13.09 7.61
C ASN A 97 -10.85 14.39 7.58
N ASP A 98 -10.41 14.85 8.75
CA ASP A 98 -9.63 16.05 8.96
C ASP A 98 -8.40 15.72 9.82
N PRO A 99 -7.26 15.33 9.21
CA PRO A 99 -6.05 14.91 9.93
C PRO A 99 -5.57 16.00 10.89
N LEU A 100 -5.50 15.67 12.18
CA LEU A 100 -5.24 16.65 13.24
C LEU A 100 -3.76 16.79 13.60
N PHE A 101 -2.95 15.80 13.25
CA PHE A 101 -1.52 15.82 13.52
C PHE A 101 -0.75 16.24 12.27
N ASN A 102 0.35 16.97 12.47
CA ASN A 102 1.32 17.22 11.39
C ASN A 102 2.08 15.94 10.98
N SER A 103 2.03 14.90 11.80
CA SER A 103 2.71 13.63 11.57
C SER A 103 1.77 12.64 10.89
N GLN A 104 2.13 12.17 9.70
CA GLN A 104 1.40 11.13 8.95
C GLN A 104 1.23 9.86 9.80
N VAL A 105 2.29 9.42 10.47
CA VAL A 105 2.28 8.26 11.36
C VAL A 105 1.25 8.37 12.49
N LEU A 106 1.14 9.54 13.13
CA LEU A 106 0.14 9.74 14.18
C LEU A 106 -1.27 9.76 13.60
N ASN A 107 -1.48 10.41 12.46
CA ASN A 107 -2.79 10.39 11.79
C ASN A 107 -3.24 8.96 11.49
N LYS A 108 -2.33 8.11 11.00
CA LYS A 108 -2.56 6.69 10.79
C LYS A 108 -2.89 5.94 12.08
N LEU A 109 -2.05 6.01 13.10
CA LEU A 109 -2.22 5.26 14.35
C LEU A 109 -3.52 5.63 15.10
N PHE A 110 -4.02 6.85 14.90
CA PHE A 110 -5.31 7.31 15.43
C PHE A 110 -6.49 7.04 14.48
N ASN A 111 -6.28 6.35 13.36
CA ASN A 111 -7.36 5.77 12.57
C ASN A 111 -7.70 4.36 13.08
N ILE A 112 -8.63 4.28 14.03
CA ILE A 112 -9.05 2.98 14.62
C ILE A 112 -10.02 2.18 13.72
N TYR A 113 -10.36 2.71 12.55
CA TYR A 113 -11.16 2.05 11.53
C TYR A 113 -10.24 1.52 10.43
N SER A 114 -10.75 0.73 9.48
CA SER A 114 -9.89 0.39 8.33
C SER A 114 -9.53 1.67 7.59
N ASP A 115 -8.29 1.73 7.10
CA ASP A 115 -7.77 2.77 6.20
C ASP A 115 -8.61 2.91 4.91
N SER A 116 -9.54 1.97 4.69
CA SER A 116 -10.53 1.88 3.61
C SER A 116 -11.96 2.37 3.90
N THR A 117 -12.25 2.86 5.12
CA THR A 117 -13.63 3.24 5.50
C THR A 117 -14.11 4.59 4.96
N SER A 118 -13.22 5.57 4.80
CA SER A 118 -13.55 6.92 4.30
C SER A 118 -13.00 7.20 2.90
N ILE A 119 -11.88 6.58 2.54
CA ILE A 119 -11.21 6.72 1.25
C ILE A 119 -11.58 5.52 0.41
N LYS A 120 -11.91 5.75 -0.87
CA LYS A 120 -12.01 4.67 -1.86
C LYS A 120 -10.63 4.06 -2.05
N THR A 121 -10.25 3.17 -1.16
CA THR A 121 -9.00 2.42 -1.30
C THR A 121 -9.21 1.32 -2.33
N ASN A 122 -8.08 0.85 -2.82
CA ASN A 122 -8.02 -0.08 -3.91
C ASN A 122 -8.62 -1.44 -3.51
N ILE A 123 -9.88 -1.72 -3.90
CA ILE A 123 -10.57 -3.03 -3.69
C ILE A 123 -9.82 -4.20 -4.38
N LEU A 124 -8.72 -3.93 -5.10
CA LEU A 124 -7.85 -4.97 -5.66
C LEU A 124 -6.99 -5.66 -4.60
N CYS A 125 -6.85 -5.04 -3.42
CA CYS A 125 -6.18 -5.56 -2.23
C CYS A 125 -7.00 -5.20 -0.98
N ASP A 126 -7.60 -6.17 -0.30
CA ASP A 126 -8.42 -5.90 0.90
C ASP A 126 -7.57 -5.28 2.02
N GLU A 127 -6.60 -6.03 2.54
CA GLU A 127 -5.69 -5.60 3.62
C GLU A 127 -4.39 -6.39 3.52
N ILE A 128 -3.25 -5.73 3.70
CA ILE A 128 -1.93 -6.36 3.74
C ILE A 128 -1.50 -6.54 5.19
N PHE A 129 -1.48 -7.79 5.67
CA PHE A 129 -1.03 -8.13 7.03
C PHE A 129 0.51 -8.07 7.14
N ASN A 130 1.05 -6.86 7.20
CA ASN A 130 2.48 -6.59 7.40
C ASN A 130 2.75 -6.03 8.81
N LEU A 131 4.02 -5.65 9.04
CA LEU A 131 4.43 -5.05 10.31
C LEU A 131 3.70 -3.73 10.59
N SER A 132 3.48 -2.90 9.56
CA SER A 132 2.74 -1.63 9.66
C SER A 132 1.32 -1.85 10.23
N TYR A 133 0.59 -2.82 9.69
CA TYR A 133 -0.72 -3.23 10.19
C TYR A 133 -0.66 -3.69 11.66
N ILE A 134 0.32 -4.54 12.01
CA ILE A 134 0.47 -5.04 13.37
C ILE A 134 0.75 -3.91 14.36
N LEU A 135 1.64 -2.97 13.99
CA LEU A 135 1.98 -1.81 14.82
C LEU A 135 0.75 -0.93 15.07
N ASP A 136 -0.07 -0.68 14.05
CA ASP A 136 -1.32 0.05 14.20
C ASP A 136 -2.26 -0.62 15.23
N LYS A 137 -2.49 -1.93 15.09
CA LYS A 137 -3.37 -2.66 16.03
C LYS A 137 -2.77 -2.74 17.44
N LEU A 138 -1.45 -2.83 17.58
CA LEU A 138 -0.74 -2.77 18.86
C LEU A 138 -0.87 -1.42 19.54
N PHE A 139 -0.88 -0.32 18.78
CA PHE A 139 -1.08 1.03 19.32
C PHE A 139 -2.46 1.15 19.98
N VAL A 140 -3.53 0.70 19.28
CA VAL A 140 -4.90 0.70 19.82
C VAL A 140 -5.01 -0.14 21.09
N LEU A 141 -4.38 -1.33 21.10
CA LEU A 141 -4.31 -2.17 22.29
C LEU A 141 -3.57 -1.47 23.44
N GLY A 142 -2.48 -0.76 23.12
CA GLY A 142 -1.74 0.08 24.06
C GLY A 142 -2.63 1.14 24.71
N LEU A 143 -3.46 1.84 23.93
CA LEU A 143 -4.43 2.83 24.44
C LEU A 143 -5.46 2.20 25.38
N ILE A 144 -5.99 1.01 25.03
CA ILE A 144 -6.91 0.26 25.88
C ILE A 144 -6.26 -0.08 27.23
N LEU A 145 -5.05 -0.64 27.19
CA LEU A 145 -4.30 -0.98 28.41
C LEU A 145 -3.96 0.26 29.23
N LEU A 146 -3.63 1.38 28.58
CA LEU A 146 -3.33 2.66 29.21
C LEU A 146 -4.54 3.18 30.01
N MET A 147 -5.75 3.11 29.43
CA MET A 147 -6.97 3.49 30.15
C MET A 147 -7.21 2.60 31.37
N ILE A 148 -7.05 1.28 31.22
CA ILE A 148 -7.24 0.31 32.31
C ILE A 148 -6.28 0.59 33.46
N ILE A 149 -5.00 0.83 33.18
CA ILE A 149 -4.00 1.08 34.22
C ILE A 149 -4.22 2.44 34.91
N ILE A 150 -4.65 3.48 34.17
CA ILE A 150 -5.00 4.79 34.75
C ILE A 150 -6.15 4.64 35.73
N VAL A 151 -7.24 3.97 35.34
CA VAL A 151 -8.39 3.72 36.23
C VAL A 151 -7.96 2.92 37.46
N LYS A 152 -7.09 1.91 37.30
CA LYS A 152 -6.55 1.13 38.42
C LYS A 152 -5.77 2.00 39.41
N ILE A 153 -4.88 2.87 38.93
CA ILE A 153 -4.08 3.78 39.77
C ILE A 153 -4.99 4.75 40.54
N LEU A 154 -6.04 5.25 39.90
CA LEU A 154 -6.98 6.18 40.52
C LEU A 154 -7.85 5.52 41.62
N LEU A 155 -8.21 4.25 41.45
CA LEU A 155 -9.09 3.54 42.37
C LEU A 155 -8.36 2.75 43.47
N ASP A 156 -7.19 2.18 43.18
CA ASP A 156 -6.44 1.33 44.11
C ASP A 156 -5.05 1.91 44.44
N LYS A 157 -4.95 2.43 45.67
CA LYS A 157 -3.73 3.04 46.22
C LYS A 157 -2.79 2.03 46.90
N SER A 158 -3.15 0.75 46.98
CA SER A 158 -2.40 -0.25 47.78
C SER A 158 -1.12 -0.74 47.09
N LYS A 159 -1.03 -0.69 45.75
CA LYS A 159 0.10 -1.20 44.94
C LYS A 159 0.69 -0.14 43.99
N LYS A 160 0.95 1.08 44.50
CA LYS A 160 1.39 2.23 43.67
C LYS A 160 2.64 1.96 42.84
N ILE A 161 3.66 1.32 43.41
CA ILE A 161 4.92 1.05 42.71
C ILE A 161 4.70 0.09 41.53
N LEU A 162 4.02 -1.04 41.76
CA LEU A 162 3.73 -2.02 40.72
C LEU A 162 2.85 -1.43 39.61
N ASN A 163 1.81 -0.67 39.99
CA ASN A 163 0.96 0.00 39.01
C ASN A 163 1.72 1.10 38.23
N GLY A 164 2.66 1.79 38.88
CA GLY A 164 3.55 2.75 38.24
C GLY A 164 4.49 2.10 37.22
N ILE A 165 5.10 0.95 37.57
CA ILE A 165 5.92 0.17 36.64
C ILE A 165 5.09 -0.25 35.42
N LEU A 166 3.89 -0.80 35.63
CA LEU A 166 2.98 -1.19 34.54
C LEU A 166 2.61 0.00 33.64
N PHE A 167 2.32 1.15 34.23
CA PHE A 167 2.03 2.37 33.48
C PHE A 167 3.22 2.77 32.59
N VAL A 168 4.43 2.81 33.14
CA VAL A 168 5.64 3.12 32.37
C VAL A 168 5.87 2.09 31.27
N SER A 169 5.68 0.80 31.53
CA SER A 169 5.81 -0.25 30.51
C SER A 169 4.82 -0.07 29.35
N ILE A 170 3.57 0.31 29.63
CA ILE A 170 2.56 0.57 28.58
C ILE A 170 2.90 1.83 27.79
N VAL A 171 3.38 2.90 28.45
CA VAL A 171 3.83 4.10 27.75
C VAL A 171 5.03 3.79 26.85
N LEU A 172 5.99 3.01 27.33
CA LEU A 172 7.14 2.56 26.53
C LEU A 172 6.69 1.70 25.34
N LEU A 173 5.70 0.82 25.52
CA LEU A 173 5.11 0.06 24.42
C LEU A 173 4.56 1.02 23.35
N ILE A 174 3.71 1.98 23.72
CA ILE A 174 3.12 2.96 22.79
C ILE A 174 4.22 3.76 22.08
N SER A 175 5.20 4.26 22.83
CA SER A 175 6.33 5.01 22.25
C SER A 175 7.16 4.15 21.30
N SER A 176 7.41 2.89 21.64
CA SER A 176 8.14 1.96 20.77
C SER A 176 7.36 1.67 19.49
N THR A 177 6.03 1.54 19.56
CA THR A 177 5.16 1.37 18.40
C THR A 177 5.25 2.57 17.47
N ILE A 178 5.17 3.79 18.00
CA ILE A 178 5.30 5.03 17.20
C ILE A 178 6.67 5.10 16.51
N VAL A 179 7.76 4.78 17.24
CA VAL A 179 9.12 4.80 16.69
C VAL A 179 9.29 3.74 15.61
N ALA A 180 8.78 2.53 15.83
CA ALA A 180 8.81 1.46 14.83
C ALA A 180 8.02 1.87 13.57
N SER A 181 6.82 2.42 13.72
CA SER A 181 6.02 2.89 12.59
C SER A 181 6.70 4.01 11.79
N ASN A 182 7.44 4.91 12.45
CA ASN A 182 8.22 5.94 11.75
C ASN A 182 9.38 5.39 10.90
N ASN A 183 9.98 4.27 11.32
CA ASN A 183 11.16 3.71 10.66
C ASN A 183 10.83 2.64 9.62
N ASP A 184 9.76 1.87 9.86
CA ASP A 184 9.42 0.70 9.05
C ASP A 184 8.41 1.02 7.92
N VAL A 185 7.67 2.13 8.02
CA VAL A 185 6.67 2.50 7.01
C VAL A 185 7.27 3.47 6.00
N ALA A 186 7.40 3.01 4.76
CA ALA A 186 7.72 3.89 3.64
C ALA A 186 6.48 4.69 3.26
N TYR A 187 6.63 6.00 3.13
CA TYR A 187 5.59 6.89 2.65
C TYR A 187 5.87 7.33 1.23
N ILE A 188 4.81 7.61 0.48
CA ILE A 188 4.93 8.28 -0.81
C ILE A 188 5.76 9.55 -0.65
N HIS A 189 6.76 9.66 -1.51
CA HIS A 189 7.62 10.81 -1.63
C HIS A 189 7.83 11.15 -3.11
N ASN A 190 8.35 12.36 -3.35
CA ASN A 190 8.69 12.80 -4.68
C ASN A 190 10.17 12.52 -4.94
N TYR A 191 10.46 11.91 -6.07
CA TYR A 191 11.83 11.64 -6.47
C TYR A 191 12.53 12.91 -6.95
N ASN A 192 13.78 13.10 -6.54
CA ASN A 192 14.60 14.21 -6.99
C ASN A 192 15.25 13.88 -8.34
N ILE A 193 14.59 14.23 -9.44
CA ILE A 193 15.05 13.96 -10.81
C ILE A 193 16.07 15.01 -11.29
N ALA A 194 16.42 16.01 -10.47
CA ALA A 194 17.42 17.00 -10.84
C ALA A 194 18.75 16.31 -11.22
N ASN A 195 19.35 16.78 -12.32
CA ASN A 195 20.58 16.28 -12.95
C ASN A 195 20.47 14.92 -13.68
N LEU A 196 19.29 14.30 -13.76
CA LEU A 196 19.07 13.07 -14.55
C LEU A 196 18.46 13.33 -15.93
N ASN A 197 17.90 14.52 -16.17
CA ASN A 197 17.25 14.86 -17.44
C ASN A 197 18.24 15.02 -18.62
N ASN A 198 19.53 15.19 -18.34
CA ASN A 198 20.57 15.46 -19.35
C ASN A 198 21.70 14.40 -19.32
N VAL A 199 21.38 13.16 -18.93
CA VAL A 199 22.35 12.07 -18.98
C VAL A 199 22.72 11.74 -20.43
N LYS A 200 24.00 11.42 -20.67
CA LYS A 200 24.56 11.22 -22.01
C LYS A 200 24.56 9.75 -22.43
N TYR A 201 23.54 9.05 -21.99
CA TYR A 201 23.39 7.62 -22.20
C TYR A 201 21.92 7.22 -22.14
N HIS A 202 21.60 6.12 -22.82
CA HIS A 202 20.25 5.59 -22.94
C HIS A 202 20.23 4.10 -22.66
N ILE A 203 19.16 3.63 -22.02
CA ILE A 203 18.94 2.20 -21.81
C ILE A 203 18.22 1.64 -23.04
N GLU A 204 18.81 0.63 -23.67
CA GLU A 204 18.26 0.03 -24.89
C GLU A 204 17.30 -1.12 -24.59
N SER A 205 17.64 -1.93 -23.58
CA SER A 205 16.86 -3.11 -23.22
C SER A 205 17.04 -3.50 -21.77
N TYR A 206 16.01 -4.14 -21.21
CA TYR A 206 16.04 -4.82 -19.92
C TYR A 206 15.80 -6.31 -20.09
N LYS A 207 16.58 -7.08 -19.36
CA LYS A 207 16.30 -8.46 -19.02
C LYS A 207 16.17 -8.58 -17.51
N MET A 208 15.04 -9.06 -17.02
CA MET A 208 14.78 -9.18 -15.59
C MET A 208 14.43 -10.62 -15.22
N ASP A 209 14.91 -11.05 -14.06
CA ASP A 209 14.52 -12.30 -13.41
C ASP A 209 14.02 -11.95 -12.00
N MET A 210 12.70 -11.93 -11.88
CA MET A 210 11.96 -11.50 -10.70
C MET A 210 11.39 -12.69 -9.94
N ASN A 211 11.58 -12.69 -8.64
CA ASN A 211 10.90 -13.61 -7.73
C ASN A 211 10.11 -12.79 -6.71
N ILE A 212 8.78 -12.96 -6.73
CA ILE A 212 7.86 -12.20 -5.89
C ILE A 212 7.23 -13.15 -4.87
N GLY A 213 7.67 -13.01 -3.62
CA GLY A 213 7.17 -13.75 -2.46
C GLY A 213 6.63 -12.79 -1.39
N SER A 214 7.24 -12.81 -0.21
CA SER A 214 7.04 -11.72 0.78
C SER A 214 7.78 -10.44 0.40
N ASP A 215 8.90 -10.59 -0.29
CA ASP A 215 9.74 -9.52 -0.81
C ASP A 215 9.86 -9.64 -2.33
N LEU A 216 10.18 -8.53 -2.99
CA LEU A 216 10.57 -8.50 -4.39
C LEU A 216 12.07 -8.74 -4.47
N LYS A 217 12.48 -9.80 -5.16
CA LYS A 217 13.88 -10.05 -5.53
C LYS A 217 14.01 -9.92 -7.04
N ASN A 218 14.98 -9.15 -7.49
CA ASN A 218 15.20 -8.96 -8.92
C ASN A 218 16.69 -9.07 -9.25
N ILE A 219 16.99 -9.77 -10.35
CA ILE A 219 18.25 -9.68 -11.06
C ILE A 219 17.95 -9.03 -12.40
N VAL A 220 18.35 -7.76 -12.53
CA VAL A 220 18.15 -6.99 -13.77
C VAL A 220 19.47 -6.85 -14.50
N SER A 221 19.45 -7.11 -15.80
CA SER A 221 20.54 -6.85 -16.74
C SER A 221 20.03 -5.85 -17.77
N PHE A 222 20.78 -4.79 -18.04
CA PHE A 222 20.41 -3.81 -19.05
C PHE A 222 21.62 -3.29 -19.81
N ASN A 223 21.42 -3.04 -21.10
CA ASN A 223 22.43 -2.47 -21.97
C ASN A 223 22.31 -0.95 -21.98
N LEU A 224 23.41 -0.29 -21.63
CA LEU A 224 23.51 1.16 -21.66
C LEU A 224 24.28 1.56 -22.92
N ARG A 225 23.64 2.32 -23.82
CA ARG A 225 24.31 2.97 -24.94
C ARG A 225 24.80 4.34 -24.52
N MET A 226 26.06 4.62 -24.80
CA MET A 226 26.70 5.89 -24.47
C MET A 226 26.67 6.80 -25.69
N ASP A 227 26.21 8.05 -25.52
CA ASP A 227 26.30 9.06 -26.56
C ASP A 227 27.57 9.91 -26.39
N GLU A 228 28.07 10.08 -25.17
CA GLU A 228 29.36 10.70 -24.86
C GLU A 228 30.04 10.04 -23.65
N ASN A 229 31.33 10.30 -23.47
CA ASN A 229 32.08 9.85 -22.30
C ASN A 229 31.52 10.50 -21.01
N THR A 230 31.46 9.71 -19.94
CA THR A 230 31.01 10.14 -18.61
C THR A 230 31.94 9.59 -17.53
N ASP A 231 32.11 10.38 -16.46
CA ASP A 231 32.90 9.97 -15.28
C ASP A 231 32.10 9.11 -14.30
N SER A 232 30.76 9.13 -14.39
CA SER A 232 29.86 8.37 -13.53
C SER A 232 28.58 7.98 -14.25
N ILE A 233 27.97 6.88 -13.82
CA ILE A 233 26.63 6.46 -14.26
C ILE A 233 25.69 6.56 -13.08
N THR A 234 24.57 7.25 -13.27
CA THR A 234 23.51 7.40 -12.27
C THR A 234 22.18 6.93 -12.82
N PHE A 235 21.42 6.19 -12.01
CA PHE A 235 20.03 5.82 -12.27
C PHE A 235 19.21 5.90 -11.00
N LEU A 236 17.88 5.90 -11.16
CA LEU A 236 16.91 5.92 -10.08
C LEU A 236 16.56 4.49 -9.68
N LEU A 237 16.58 4.25 -8.38
CA LEU A 237 16.09 3.03 -7.73
C LEU A 237 15.74 3.41 -6.29
N ASP A 238 14.50 3.15 -5.89
CA ASP A 238 14.00 3.55 -4.57
C ASP A 238 14.86 2.99 -3.42
N ASP A 239 15.08 3.79 -2.37
CA ASP A 239 15.91 3.41 -1.22
C ASP A 239 15.38 2.19 -0.44
N LEU A 240 14.12 1.78 -0.66
CA LEU A 240 13.57 0.54 -0.09
C LEU A 240 14.29 -0.72 -0.60
N PHE A 241 15.01 -0.65 -1.73
CA PHE A 241 15.70 -1.79 -2.31
C PHE A 241 17.14 -1.90 -1.84
N LYS A 242 17.47 -2.98 -1.15
CA LYS A 242 18.84 -3.30 -0.79
C LYS A 242 19.57 -3.96 -1.96
N ILE A 243 20.55 -3.25 -2.52
CA ILE A 243 21.43 -3.77 -3.57
C ILE A 243 22.46 -4.72 -2.96
N LYS A 244 22.53 -5.94 -3.50
CA LYS A 244 23.54 -6.95 -3.11
C LYS A 244 24.83 -6.79 -3.91
N GLU A 245 24.70 -6.57 -5.21
CA GLU A 245 25.83 -6.49 -6.11
C GLU A 245 25.46 -5.73 -7.40
N ILE A 246 26.43 -5.00 -7.93
CA ILE A 246 26.38 -4.41 -9.28
C ILE A 246 27.60 -4.88 -10.05
N ARG A 247 27.39 -5.38 -11.27
CA ARG A 247 28.45 -5.75 -12.21
C ARG A 247 28.32 -4.95 -13.50
N ILE A 248 29.46 -4.54 -14.05
CA ILE A 248 29.56 -4.00 -15.42
C ILE A 248 30.39 -4.98 -16.23
N ASP A 249 29.83 -5.51 -17.32
CA ASP A 249 30.49 -6.50 -18.18
C ASP A 249 31.08 -7.69 -17.39
N ASN A 250 30.33 -8.16 -16.38
CA ASN A 250 30.66 -9.21 -15.40
C ASN A 250 31.70 -8.86 -14.32
N GLU A 251 32.25 -7.65 -14.29
CA GLU A 251 33.16 -7.21 -13.25
C GLU A 251 32.41 -6.41 -12.16
N PRO A 252 32.66 -6.68 -10.86
CA PRO A 252 32.00 -5.95 -9.78
C PRO A 252 32.43 -4.48 -9.77
N VAL A 253 31.47 -3.58 -9.53
CA VAL A 253 31.72 -2.13 -9.44
C VAL A 253 31.33 -1.57 -8.08
N LYS A 254 32.03 -0.52 -7.65
CA LYS A 254 31.64 0.23 -6.46
C LYS A 254 30.49 1.16 -6.79
N PHE A 255 29.56 1.29 -5.85
CA PHE A 255 28.40 2.15 -5.98
C PHE A 255 28.03 2.78 -4.65
N THR A 256 27.26 3.87 -4.72
CA THR A 256 26.51 4.43 -3.60
C THR A 256 25.03 4.40 -3.94
N HIS A 257 24.19 4.08 -2.96
CA HIS A 257 22.72 4.09 -3.11
C HIS A 257 22.12 4.91 -1.97
N GLU A 258 21.73 6.14 -2.27
CA GLU A 258 21.16 7.10 -1.31
C GLU A 258 20.25 8.09 -2.03
N ASN A 259 19.13 8.47 -1.41
CA ASN A 259 18.15 9.41 -1.94
C ASN A 259 17.61 8.97 -3.31
N ASP A 260 17.25 7.68 -3.41
CA ASP A 260 16.67 7.01 -4.56
C ASP A 260 17.57 6.96 -5.80
N LYS A 261 18.87 7.18 -5.61
CA LYS A 261 19.87 7.25 -6.67
C LYS A 261 20.97 6.25 -6.42
N VAL A 262 21.28 5.50 -7.47
CA VAL A 262 22.45 4.63 -7.52
C VAL A 262 23.48 5.29 -8.40
N ILE A 263 24.66 5.56 -7.85
CA ILE A 263 25.79 6.18 -8.54
C ILE A 263 26.91 5.16 -8.64
N LEU A 264 27.33 4.83 -9.86
CA LEU A 264 28.44 3.95 -10.14
C LEU A 264 29.72 4.76 -10.33
N ASP A 265 30.76 4.42 -9.57
CA ASP A 265 32.11 4.96 -9.78
C ASP A 265 32.77 4.22 -10.95
N TYR A 266 32.40 4.63 -12.16
CA TYR A 266 32.83 3.99 -13.40
C TYR A 266 33.07 5.03 -14.50
N LYS A 267 34.34 5.19 -14.86
CA LYS A 267 34.76 6.05 -15.97
C LYS A 267 34.65 5.30 -17.29
N ILE A 268 33.86 5.85 -18.20
CA ILE A 268 33.76 5.30 -19.55
C ILE A 268 34.67 6.08 -20.48
N ASN A 269 35.71 5.40 -20.94
CA ASN A 269 36.56 5.85 -22.02
C ASN A 269 36.35 4.92 -23.23
N ASP A 270 35.85 5.48 -24.33
CA ASP A 270 35.80 4.87 -25.67
C ASP A 270 34.90 3.63 -25.86
N ARG A 271 34.07 3.25 -24.88
CA ARG A 271 33.05 2.19 -25.05
C ARG A 271 31.70 2.77 -25.48
N LYS A 272 31.15 2.22 -26.57
CA LYS A 272 29.82 2.61 -27.10
C LYS A 272 28.65 2.02 -26.32
N SER A 273 28.85 0.85 -25.72
CA SER A 273 27.85 0.20 -24.88
C SER A 273 28.51 -0.59 -23.75
N ILE A 274 27.77 -0.74 -22.66
CA ILE A 274 28.13 -1.59 -21.52
C ILE A 274 26.89 -2.36 -21.06
N ASN A 275 27.09 -3.55 -20.49
CA ASN A 275 26.02 -4.30 -19.84
C ASN A 275 26.13 -4.15 -18.32
N ILE A 276 25.07 -3.66 -17.69
CA ILE A 276 24.99 -3.51 -16.23
C ILE A 276 24.07 -4.59 -15.68
N VAL A 277 24.53 -5.32 -14.67
CA VAL A 277 23.74 -6.31 -13.93
C VAL A 277 23.62 -5.88 -12.48
N ILE A 278 22.40 -5.82 -11.96
CA ILE A 278 22.10 -5.40 -10.59
C ILE A 278 21.27 -6.50 -9.93
N SER A 279 21.72 -6.99 -8.78
CA SER A 279 20.93 -7.87 -7.92
C SER A 279 20.49 -7.10 -6.69
N TYR A 280 19.18 -7.05 -6.44
CA TYR A 280 18.61 -6.34 -5.32
C TYR A 280 17.35 -7.03 -4.78
N GLU A 281 17.00 -6.71 -3.54
CA GLU A 281 15.77 -7.15 -2.92
C GLU A 281 15.17 -6.06 -2.03
N GLY A 282 13.85 -6.05 -1.89
CA GLY A 282 13.17 -5.08 -1.03
C GLY A 282 11.73 -5.50 -0.72
N ASN A 283 11.24 -5.05 0.43
CA ASN A 283 9.83 -5.18 0.78
C ASN A 283 9.08 -3.97 0.20
N VAL A 284 8.26 -4.19 -0.83
CA VAL A 284 7.50 -3.10 -1.44
C VAL A 284 6.20 -2.93 -0.68
N HIS A 285 6.16 -1.91 0.18
CA HIS A 285 4.97 -1.48 0.89
C HIS A 285 5.05 0.02 1.20
N ILE A 286 4.40 0.83 0.37
CA ILE A 286 4.42 2.29 0.47
C ILE A 286 3.01 2.79 0.73
N GLU A 287 2.85 3.67 1.70
CA GLU A 287 1.56 4.23 2.10
C GLU A 287 1.44 5.72 1.76
N ASP A 288 0.21 6.24 1.69
CA ASP A 288 -0.03 7.68 1.69
C ASP A 288 -0.04 8.25 3.13
N GLY A 289 -0.24 9.58 3.25
CA GLY A 289 -0.24 10.25 4.55
C GLY A 289 -1.38 9.86 5.50
N LEU A 290 -2.33 9.03 5.04
CA LEU A 290 -3.47 8.49 5.78
C LEU A 290 -3.34 6.99 6.03
N GLY A 291 -2.25 6.37 5.60
CA GLY A 291 -1.98 4.95 5.79
C GLY A 291 -2.57 4.06 4.69
N VAL A 292 -3.03 4.63 3.57
CA VAL A 292 -3.56 3.83 2.45
C VAL A 292 -2.42 3.22 1.65
N ASP A 293 -2.44 1.90 1.49
CA ASP A 293 -1.46 1.16 0.67
C ASP A 293 -1.47 1.66 -0.78
N THR A 294 -0.33 2.18 -1.24
CA THR A 294 -0.15 2.80 -2.56
C THR A 294 0.62 1.96 -3.55
N PHE A 295 1.82 1.53 -3.16
CA PHE A 295 2.61 0.57 -3.90
C PHE A 295 2.85 -0.62 -3.01
N TYR A 296 2.55 -1.81 -3.54
CA TYR A 296 2.67 -3.04 -2.77
C TYR A 296 3.07 -4.19 -3.69
N CYS A 297 3.81 -5.15 -3.13
CA CYS A 297 4.18 -6.36 -3.84
C CYS A 297 4.29 -7.52 -2.86
N ASN A 298 3.46 -8.54 -3.05
CA ASN A 298 3.61 -9.83 -2.40
C ASN A 298 3.09 -10.96 -3.31
N SER A 299 3.06 -12.19 -2.80
CA SER A 299 2.69 -13.39 -3.54
C SER A 299 1.22 -13.44 -4.01
N HIS A 300 0.38 -12.48 -3.62
CA HIS A 300 -1.05 -12.42 -3.97
C HIS A 300 -1.47 -11.12 -4.64
N VAL A 301 -0.82 -10.00 -4.30
CA VAL A 301 -1.17 -8.66 -4.78
C VAL A 301 0.08 -7.91 -5.24
N ILE A 302 -0.04 -7.21 -6.36
CA ILE A 302 1.05 -6.44 -6.96
C ILE A 302 0.45 -5.15 -7.52
N ASN A 303 1.03 -4.01 -7.15
CA ASN A 303 0.79 -2.72 -7.77
C ASN A 303 2.12 -1.99 -7.93
N LEU A 304 2.85 -2.36 -8.98
CA LEU A 304 4.14 -1.77 -9.34
C LEU A 304 3.93 -0.94 -10.59
N THR A 305 3.87 0.38 -10.44
CA THR A 305 3.71 1.30 -11.56
C THR A 305 4.93 2.18 -11.72
N ASN A 306 5.01 2.88 -12.85
CA ASN A 306 6.08 3.81 -13.15
C ASN A 306 6.23 4.99 -12.16
N SER A 307 5.27 5.20 -11.27
CA SER A 307 5.36 6.19 -10.20
C SER A 307 6.27 5.76 -9.04
N LEU A 308 6.75 4.52 -9.03
CA LEU A 308 7.75 3.99 -8.10
C LEU A 308 8.95 3.51 -8.92
N TYR A 309 10.17 3.91 -8.55
CA TYR A 309 11.38 3.39 -9.20
C TYR A 309 11.73 1.99 -8.67
N TRP A 310 10.89 1.00 -8.99
CA TRP A 310 11.04 -0.41 -8.59
C TRP A 310 12.05 -1.20 -9.41
N TYR A 311 12.57 -0.59 -10.48
CA TYR A 311 13.71 -1.05 -11.26
C TYR A 311 14.61 0.13 -11.65
N PRO A 312 15.93 -0.13 -11.83
CA PRO A 312 16.90 0.88 -12.27
C PRO A 312 16.38 1.59 -13.51
N SER A 313 16.16 2.89 -13.42
CA SER A 313 15.57 3.67 -14.53
C SER A 313 16.30 5.00 -14.71
N ILE A 314 16.31 5.49 -15.94
CA ILE A 314 16.70 6.86 -16.27
C ILE A 314 15.45 7.69 -16.56
N TYR A 315 15.52 9.00 -16.37
CA TYR A 315 14.44 9.88 -16.79
C TYR A 315 14.48 10.03 -18.32
N ASN A 316 13.83 9.09 -19.03
CA ASN A 316 13.76 9.09 -20.48
C ASN A 316 12.42 8.49 -20.95
N ASN A 317 11.81 9.13 -21.93
CA ASN A 317 10.54 8.70 -22.54
C ASN A 317 10.74 7.79 -23.77
N SER A 318 11.96 7.29 -23.99
CA SER A 318 12.26 6.40 -25.11
C SER A 318 11.61 5.03 -24.94
N SER A 319 11.20 4.41 -26.05
CA SER A 319 10.77 3.02 -26.05
C SER A 319 11.95 2.08 -25.79
N ILE A 320 11.78 1.15 -24.86
CA ILE A 320 12.79 0.18 -24.38
C ILE A 320 12.23 -1.24 -24.59
N ASP A 321 13.11 -2.16 -24.98
CA ASP A 321 12.81 -3.60 -25.08
C ASP A 321 12.84 -4.27 -23.70
N TYR A 322 11.77 -4.98 -23.33
CA TYR A 322 11.65 -5.70 -22.06
C TYR A 322 11.54 -7.22 -22.28
N ASP A 323 12.31 -7.99 -21.52
CA ASP A 323 12.22 -9.45 -21.35
C ASP A 323 12.28 -9.79 -19.85
N ILE A 324 11.12 -9.93 -19.23
CA ILE A 324 10.97 -10.09 -17.79
C ILE A 324 10.43 -11.49 -17.50
N ASN A 325 11.18 -12.28 -16.75
CA ASN A 325 10.68 -13.53 -16.17
C ASN A 325 10.25 -13.26 -14.73
N ILE A 326 9.03 -13.66 -14.37
CA ILE A 326 8.47 -13.44 -13.05
C ILE A 326 8.01 -14.78 -12.48
N ASN A 327 8.55 -15.16 -11.32
CA ASN A 327 8.05 -16.28 -10.53
C ASN A 327 7.21 -15.76 -9.37
N THR A 328 5.92 -16.09 -9.36
CA THR A 328 4.95 -15.68 -8.33
C THR A 328 3.72 -16.56 -8.34
N SER A 329 3.00 -16.64 -7.23
CA SER A 329 1.68 -17.29 -7.19
C SER A 329 0.53 -16.37 -7.65
N ALA A 330 0.79 -15.07 -7.82
CA ALA A 330 -0.23 -14.12 -8.25
C ALA A 330 -0.40 -14.12 -9.77
N ASN A 331 -1.62 -13.89 -10.25
CA ASN A 331 -1.87 -13.71 -11.68
C ASN A 331 -1.40 -12.32 -12.12
N ILE A 332 -0.38 -12.27 -12.98
CA ILE A 332 0.21 -11.01 -13.47
C ILE A 332 -0.59 -10.44 -14.64
N TYR A 333 -0.80 -9.13 -14.57
CA TYR A 333 -1.27 -8.29 -15.66
C TYR A 333 -0.25 -7.17 -15.90
N SER A 334 -0.08 -6.78 -17.15
CA SER A 334 0.86 -5.72 -17.52
C SER A 334 0.37 -4.95 -18.74
N ASN A 335 0.90 -3.73 -18.89
CA ASN A 335 0.83 -2.96 -20.13
C ASN A 335 1.59 -3.63 -21.30
N LEU A 336 2.46 -4.61 -21.00
CA LEU A 336 3.13 -5.47 -21.97
C LEU A 336 2.38 -6.79 -22.21
N ASP A 337 2.87 -7.59 -23.14
CA ASP A 337 2.35 -8.94 -23.38
C ASP A 337 2.77 -9.88 -22.26
N VAL A 338 1.85 -10.72 -21.79
CA VAL A 338 2.06 -11.63 -20.67
C VAL A 338 1.73 -13.06 -21.11
N GLU A 339 2.72 -13.93 -21.03
CA GLU A 339 2.57 -15.38 -21.17
C GLU A 339 2.70 -16.05 -19.80
N SER A 340 1.92 -17.09 -19.54
CA SER A 340 1.96 -17.80 -18.25
C SER A 340 2.15 -19.31 -18.42
N GLN A 341 2.96 -19.89 -17.53
CA GLN A 341 3.16 -21.32 -17.38
C GLN A 341 3.24 -21.67 -15.89
N GLY A 342 2.08 -21.91 -15.28
CA GLY A 342 1.97 -22.10 -13.83
C GLY A 342 2.31 -20.81 -13.08
N ASN A 343 3.25 -20.89 -12.14
CA ASN A 343 3.72 -19.73 -11.36
C ASN A 343 4.80 -18.90 -12.08
N ASN A 344 5.18 -19.28 -13.29
CA ASN A 344 6.16 -18.55 -14.08
C ASN A 344 5.43 -17.74 -15.16
N PHE A 345 5.71 -16.45 -15.20
CA PHE A 345 5.20 -15.52 -16.19
C PHE A 345 6.36 -14.95 -16.99
N LYS A 346 6.13 -14.78 -18.29
CA LYS A 346 7.04 -14.09 -19.17
C LYS A 346 6.34 -12.83 -19.67
N VAL A 347 6.92 -11.67 -19.35
CA VAL A 347 6.41 -10.37 -19.75
C VAL A 347 7.37 -9.77 -20.77
N THR A 348 6.88 -9.53 -21.99
CA THR A 348 7.72 -9.07 -23.10
C THR A 348 7.06 -7.95 -23.89
N GLY A 349 7.88 -7.06 -24.45
CA GLY A 349 7.42 -6.05 -25.40
C GLY A 349 8.25 -4.79 -25.38
N LYS A 350 7.79 -3.77 -26.11
CA LYS A 350 8.43 -2.45 -26.19
C LYS A 350 7.56 -1.40 -25.55
N ALA A 351 8.04 -0.67 -24.56
CA ALA A 351 7.32 0.45 -23.94
C ALA A 351 8.30 1.46 -23.38
N SER A 352 7.85 2.65 -23.00
CA SER A 352 8.70 3.57 -22.20
C SER A 352 8.96 3.02 -20.81
N GLU A 353 8.02 2.24 -20.28
CA GLU A 353 8.01 1.76 -18.89
C GLU A 353 7.12 0.54 -18.74
N VAL A 354 7.29 -0.18 -17.64
CA VAL A 354 6.49 -1.36 -17.30
C VAL A 354 5.65 -1.08 -16.07
N ASP A 355 4.38 -1.44 -16.16
CA ASP A 355 3.43 -1.47 -15.07
C ASP A 355 3.02 -2.94 -14.85
N LEU A 356 3.08 -3.41 -13.60
CA LEU A 356 2.71 -4.76 -13.18
C LEU A 356 1.58 -4.70 -12.14
N PHE A 357 0.55 -5.50 -12.38
CA PHE A 357 -0.63 -5.58 -11.53
C PHE A 357 -0.96 -7.03 -11.20
N ALA A 358 -1.39 -7.29 -9.98
CA ALA A 358 -2.01 -8.54 -9.56
C ALA A 358 -2.92 -8.29 -8.36
N GLY A 359 -3.96 -9.09 -8.22
CA GLY A 359 -4.94 -8.96 -7.14
C GLY A 359 -6.32 -9.41 -7.58
N GLN A 360 -7.37 -8.83 -6.98
CA GLN A 360 -8.77 -9.18 -7.24
C GLN A 360 -9.29 -8.65 -8.57
N TYR A 361 -8.74 -9.16 -9.66
CA TYR A 361 -9.11 -8.84 -11.02
C TYR A 361 -9.98 -9.91 -11.67
N LYS A 362 -10.74 -9.49 -12.67
CA LYS A 362 -11.26 -10.38 -13.70
C LYS A 362 -10.85 -9.87 -15.07
N LYS A 363 -10.60 -10.82 -15.97
CA LYS A 363 -10.33 -10.58 -17.38
C LYS A 363 -11.59 -10.88 -18.19
N VAL A 364 -12.02 -9.92 -19.01
CA VAL A 364 -13.18 -10.06 -19.91
C VAL A 364 -12.86 -9.47 -21.26
N ASP A 365 -13.01 -10.24 -22.34
CA ASP A 365 -12.85 -9.75 -23.70
C ASP A 365 -14.20 -9.24 -24.25
N TYR A 366 -14.21 -8.01 -24.78
CA TYR A 366 -15.40 -7.42 -25.40
C TYR A 366 -15.02 -6.54 -26.59
N ASN A 367 -15.59 -6.83 -27.76
CA ASN A 367 -15.32 -6.13 -29.02
C ASN A 367 -13.83 -6.01 -29.37
N GLY A 368 -13.03 -7.06 -29.10
CA GLY A 368 -11.60 -7.07 -29.36
C GLY A 368 -10.75 -6.28 -28.36
N ILE A 369 -11.36 -5.80 -27.27
CA ILE A 369 -10.67 -5.13 -26.16
C ILE A 369 -10.68 -6.07 -24.94
N GLU A 370 -9.50 -6.31 -24.38
CA GLU A 370 -9.31 -7.05 -23.14
C GLU A 370 -9.50 -6.11 -21.94
N TYR A 371 -10.47 -6.38 -21.07
CA TYR A 371 -10.74 -5.61 -19.86
C TYR A 371 -10.23 -6.36 -18.63
N ILE A 372 -9.26 -5.78 -17.94
CA ILE A 372 -8.73 -6.24 -16.64
C ILE A 372 -9.23 -5.27 -15.58
N ILE A 373 -10.34 -5.62 -14.94
CA ILE A 373 -11.09 -4.76 -14.01
C ILE A 373 -11.30 -5.47 -12.67
N PRO A 374 -11.61 -4.75 -11.58
CA PRO A 374 -11.91 -5.38 -10.29
C PRO A 374 -12.99 -6.48 -10.44
N SER A 375 -12.81 -7.59 -9.74
CA SER A 375 -13.69 -8.77 -9.84
C SER A 375 -15.16 -8.47 -9.51
N THR A 376 -15.39 -7.44 -8.69
CA THR A 376 -16.71 -6.95 -8.25
C THR A 376 -17.42 -6.08 -9.28
N TYR A 377 -16.74 -5.55 -10.29
CA TYR A 377 -17.32 -4.59 -11.23
C TYR A 377 -18.26 -5.25 -12.24
N ASN A 378 -19.36 -4.57 -12.61
CA ASN A 378 -20.12 -4.94 -13.79
C ASN A 378 -19.48 -4.30 -15.04
N LEU A 379 -19.24 -5.07 -16.11
CA LEU A 379 -18.55 -4.56 -17.31
C LEU A 379 -19.35 -3.46 -18.01
N GLU A 380 -20.67 -3.61 -18.17
CA GLU A 380 -21.50 -2.62 -18.88
C GLU A 380 -21.55 -1.29 -18.12
N GLU A 381 -21.72 -1.36 -16.80
CA GLU A 381 -21.68 -0.17 -15.94
C GLU A 381 -20.29 0.48 -15.98
N PHE A 382 -19.23 -0.33 -15.91
CA PHE A 382 -17.85 0.15 -15.99
C PHE A 382 -17.58 0.89 -17.30
N LYS A 383 -17.92 0.31 -18.45
CA LYS A 383 -17.75 0.96 -19.77
C LYS A 383 -18.48 2.30 -19.83
N THR A 384 -19.73 2.35 -19.36
CA THR A 384 -20.53 3.59 -19.35
C THR A 384 -19.85 4.67 -18.52
N LYS A 385 -19.36 4.33 -17.33
CA LYS A 385 -18.63 5.29 -16.48
C LYS A 385 -17.29 5.68 -17.08
N LEU A 386 -16.58 4.74 -17.70
CA LEU A 386 -15.30 4.97 -18.35
C LEU A 386 -15.44 6.00 -19.47
N GLU A 387 -16.39 5.81 -20.39
CA GLU A 387 -16.65 6.74 -21.50
C GLU A 387 -16.94 8.16 -21.01
N LYS A 388 -17.80 8.28 -19.99
CA LYS A 388 -18.14 9.56 -19.39
C LYS A 388 -16.91 10.24 -18.79
N ARG A 389 -16.08 9.47 -18.06
CA ARG A 389 -14.87 10.01 -17.41
C ARG A 389 -13.77 10.36 -18.40
N VAL A 390 -13.51 9.53 -19.41
CA VAL A 390 -12.55 9.85 -20.49
C VAL A 390 -12.96 11.15 -21.18
N SER A 391 -14.23 11.27 -21.56
CA SER A 391 -14.74 12.49 -22.20
C SER A 391 -14.59 13.73 -21.31
N SER A 392 -14.88 13.57 -20.02
CA SER A 392 -14.79 14.66 -19.04
C SER A 392 -13.34 15.05 -18.73
N TYR A 393 -12.43 14.09 -18.72
CA TYR A 393 -11.00 14.30 -18.49
C TYR A 393 -10.37 15.01 -19.69
N LEU A 394 -10.62 14.51 -20.91
CA LEU A 394 -10.15 15.14 -22.14
C LEU A 394 -10.65 16.57 -22.31
N ALA A 395 -11.88 16.89 -21.90
CA ALA A 395 -12.41 18.25 -21.97
C ALA A 395 -11.70 19.25 -21.05
N LYS A 396 -10.98 18.77 -20.03
CA LYS A 396 -10.29 19.60 -19.02
C LYS A 396 -8.77 19.60 -19.17
N HIS A 397 -8.21 18.56 -19.77
CA HIS A 397 -6.77 18.28 -19.78
C HIS A 397 -6.28 17.96 -21.19
N GLU A 398 -6.90 18.53 -22.23
CA GLU A 398 -6.54 18.23 -23.63
C GLU A 398 -5.08 18.58 -23.92
N GLU A 399 -4.54 19.63 -23.28
CA GLU A 399 -3.13 20.03 -23.39
C GLU A 399 -2.12 19.03 -22.81
N GLU A 400 -2.55 18.09 -21.96
CA GLU A 400 -1.68 17.08 -21.35
C GLU A 400 -1.40 15.88 -22.29
N PHE A 401 -2.12 15.77 -23.41
CA PHE A 401 -2.04 14.64 -24.32
C PHE A 401 -1.48 15.02 -25.69
N SER A 402 -0.79 14.09 -26.33
CA SER A 402 -0.46 14.23 -27.74
C SER A 402 -1.74 14.12 -28.59
N LYS A 403 -1.72 14.70 -29.80
CA LYS A 403 -2.85 14.56 -30.74
C LYS A 403 -3.18 13.10 -31.04
N GLY A 404 -2.16 12.23 -31.08
CA GLY A 404 -2.34 10.79 -31.29
C GLY A 404 -3.06 10.12 -30.12
N ASP A 405 -2.70 10.47 -28.88
CA ASP A 405 -3.34 9.91 -27.69
C ASP A 405 -4.83 10.31 -27.59
N ILE A 406 -5.15 11.55 -27.96
CA ILE A 406 -6.54 12.03 -28.02
C ILE A 406 -7.36 11.21 -29.02
N GLU A 407 -6.80 10.92 -30.20
CA GLU A 407 -7.45 10.09 -31.22
C GLU A 407 -7.66 8.65 -30.71
N VAL A 408 -6.63 8.05 -30.09
CA VAL A 408 -6.72 6.71 -29.49
C VAL A 408 -7.83 6.63 -28.45
N LEU A 409 -7.98 7.65 -27.59
CA LEU A 409 -9.01 7.68 -26.55
C LEU A 409 -10.42 7.91 -27.11
N ARG A 410 -10.58 8.87 -28.04
CA ARG A 410 -11.89 9.18 -28.64
C ARG A 410 -12.42 8.04 -29.50
N GLU A 411 -11.54 7.39 -30.25
CA GLU A 411 -11.91 6.29 -31.16
C GLU A 411 -11.79 4.90 -30.53
N LYS A 412 -11.33 4.81 -29.27
CA LYS A 412 -11.12 3.55 -28.54
C LYS A 412 -10.22 2.56 -29.28
N ARG A 413 -9.11 3.04 -29.85
CA ARG A 413 -8.15 2.22 -30.62
C ARG A 413 -7.18 1.39 -29.73
N TYR A 414 -7.36 1.41 -28.41
CA TYR A 414 -6.63 0.57 -27.48
C TYR A 414 -7.15 -0.88 -27.51
N LYS A 415 -6.25 -1.85 -27.28
CA LYS A 415 -6.58 -3.29 -27.24
C LYS A 415 -6.79 -3.82 -25.82
N LYS A 416 -6.26 -3.12 -24.82
CA LYS A 416 -6.30 -3.55 -23.42
C LYS A 416 -6.69 -2.38 -22.51
N VAL A 417 -7.49 -2.67 -21.49
CA VAL A 417 -7.85 -1.72 -20.43
C VAL A 417 -7.50 -2.35 -19.10
N ILE A 418 -6.68 -1.68 -18.30
CA ILE A 418 -6.33 -2.13 -16.95
C ILE A 418 -6.69 -1.06 -15.95
N VAL A 419 -7.47 -1.45 -14.93
CA VAL A 419 -7.69 -0.61 -13.75
C VAL A 419 -6.53 -0.85 -12.78
N GLY A 420 -5.73 0.16 -12.53
CA GLY A 420 -4.58 0.08 -11.63
C GLY A 420 -4.48 1.34 -10.79
N MET A 421 -3.72 1.31 -9.69
CA MET A 421 -3.56 2.50 -8.88
C MET A 421 -2.24 3.19 -9.20
N ARG A 422 -2.35 4.37 -9.83
CA ARG A 422 -1.23 5.29 -10.08
C ARG A 422 -1.36 6.45 -9.11
N VAL A 423 -0.38 6.59 -8.24
CA VAL A 423 -0.28 7.70 -7.30
C VAL A 423 0.69 8.74 -7.85
N ASN A 424 0.53 10.00 -7.43
CA ASN A 424 1.31 11.17 -7.86
C ASN A 424 1.14 11.63 -9.32
N THR A 425 0.10 11.17 -10.00
CA THR A 425 -0.29 11.76 -11.29
C THR A 425 -1.66 12.39 -11.19
N ASN A 426 -1.77 13.69 -11.48
CA ASN A 426 -3.08 14.34 -11.71
C ASN A 426 -3.86 13.66 -12.86
N SER A 427 -3.15 12.84 -13.66
CA SER A 427 -3.71 12.01 -14.72
C SER A 427 -4.52 10.83 -14.20
N TYR A 428 -5.84 10.93 -14.41
CA TYR A 428 -6.78 9.83 -14.23
C TYR A 428 -6.57 8.69 -15.25
N ILE A 429 -6.01 9.01 -16.42
CA ILE A 429 -5.83 8.12 -17.57
C ILE A 429 -4.38 8.19 -18.04
N LYS A 430 -3.85 7.05 -18.49
CA LYS A 430 -2.56 6.95 -19.18
C LYS A 430 -2.65 5.95 -20.31
N ILE A 431 -2.06 6.28 -21.44
CA ILE A 431 -1.89 5.37 -22.55
C ILE A 431 -0.45 4.88 -22.54
N SER A 432 -0.29 3.56 -22.58
CA SER A 432 1.00 2.91 -22.78
C SER A 432 0.83 1.94 -23.94
N ASN A 433 1.35 2.32 -25.12
CA ASN A 433 1.14 1.61 -26.38
C ASN A 433 -0.36 1.45 -26.69
N ASP A 434 -0.85 0.21 -26.80
CA ASP A 434 -2.26 -0.14 -27.01
C ASP A 434 -2.99 -0.48 -25.70
N THR A 435 -2.39 -0.18 -24.53
CA THR A 435 -3.01 -0.36 -23.23
C THR A 435 -3.46 0.98 -22.64
N LEU A 436 -4.73 1.05 -22.26
CA LEU A 436 -5.32 2.12 -21.47
C LEU A 436 -5.24 1.77 -19.98
N LEU A 437 -4.41 2.49 -19.23
CA LEU A 437 -4.34 2.40 -17.77
C LEU A 437 -5.23 3.48 -17.16
N ILE A 438 -6.05 3.09 -16.19
CA ILE A 438 -7.05 3.97 -15.59
C ILE A 438 -6.99 3.85 -14.07
N ASN A 439 -6.98 5.00 -13.41
CA ASN A 439 -7.26 5.09 -11.99
C ASN A 439 -8.76 4.80 -11.71
N TYR A 440 -9.09 4.43 -10.49
CA TYR A 440 -10.41 3.89 -10.10
C TYR A 440 -11.63 4.78 -10.46
N ILE A 441 -12.75 4.15 -10.86
CA ILE A 441 -13.95 4.75 -11.47
C ILE A 441 -15.14 4.93 -10.50
#